data_AF-A0A955WDZ5-F1
#
_entry.id   AF-A0A955WDZ5-F1
#
_cell.length_a   1.000
_cell.length_b   1.000
_cell.length_c   1.000
_cell.angle_alpha   90.00
_cell.angle_beta   90.00
_cell.angle_gamma   90.00
#
_symmetry.space_group_name_H-M   'P 1'
#
loop_
_entity.id
_entity.type
_entity.pdbx_description
1 polymer ?
#
loop_
_entity_poly.entity_id
_entity_poly.type
_entity_poly.pdbx_seq_one_letter_code
_entity_poly.pdbx_strand_id
1 'polypeptide(L)'
;MRHLPLLLLLAVALGVASGCTDDERPVDLPVSMHQAAITIEAVAMARCDTPPELVDGLSRQLVDAINCLRPGTLAEIPLGAQITMLRAGRPNIIDARALDALRAAAADGDRQLVVRWAYRDVALQHLFWLQDGFRGCAVAAPAGLSNHQNGLAVDLDDSQVWEPVMRAHGWANDLPNDRVHFDYQRAPDVGLGALSLLAFQALWNLNHADAPLALTAELDDATYEALSRAPIAGFATELCEGGEPPIDPGPIRGPTVGQAAWRGCAAPPELIAGLSTQVVEAANCLQPEALVPLRLCNGPGCLRVAAGENPLPWLGAAAHAALLDASRQTGAPISLRWAFRDVALQHFFDSTADNIGCRPPAGGSDLTTGDAIWLSDPDALADALIEAGFSNDDTELDAIWAYEGLGVDDLRPLAILAFQRLWNTNRADDPIDEDGRIGPQTRGAIDRAPVAGFARGICPEPPEMGVPDAGLPDAEPFDAAVPEDAGPRRDAGPVDDATPGEDRGPPMRPDGATPRPDSALTHDAGARDASPQRDGGGGGGLGPLPPGYPGPAPGWSSLSEDAGGCQTQPGSPPPWPLFGLVLLLIARRRRLLRADKTASPGRG
;
A
#
# COMPACT_ATOMS: atom_id res chain seq x y z
N MET A 1 -83.83 36.28 52.04
CA MET A 1 -84.16 37.50 51.26
C MET A 1 -82.85 38.19 50.95
N ARG A 2 -82.50 38.74 49.80
CA ARG A 2 -83.07 38.84 48.46
C ARG A 2 -81.92 39.49 47.63
N HIS A 3 -81.70 39.05 46.39
CA HIS A 3 -81.01 39.78 45.29
C HIS A 3 -79.47 39.98 45.33
N LEU A 4 -78.78 39.33 44.37
CA LEU A 4 -77.68 39.89 43.57
C LEU A 4 -78.29 40.95 42.59
N PRO A 5 -77.56 41.97 42.09
CA PRO A 5 -76.50 41.73 41.09
C PRO A 5 -75.31 42.74 41.01
N LEU A 6 -74.21 42.27 40.40
CA LEU A 6 -73.31 42.90 39.40
C LEU A 6 -72.71 44.33 39.62
N LEU A 7 -71.36 44.40 39.74
CA LEU A 7 -70.43 45.42 39.16
C LEU A 7 -69.00 45.14 39.73
N LEU A 8 -68.12 44.43 39.01
CA LEU A 8 -67.15 44.92 38.01
C LEU A 8 -66.09 45.90 38.56
N LEU A 9 -64.93 45.37 38.96
CA LEU A 9 -63.63 46.01 38.71
C LEU A 9 -62.50 44.97 38.74
N LEU A 10 -61.99 44.76 37.53
CA LEU A 10 -60.95 43.84 37.11
C LEU A 10 -59.59 44.40 37.52
N ALA A 11 -58.82 43.69 38.35
CA ALA A 11 -57.39 43.91 38.47
C ALA A 11 -56.68 42.83 37.63
N VAL A 12 -56.03 43.30 36.58
CA VAL A 12 -55.27 42.52 35.61
C VAL A 12 -54.00 41.98 36.28
N ALA A 13 -53.91 40.66 36.40
CA ALA A 13 -52.64 39.95 36.54
C ALA A 13 -52.47 39.07 35.29
N LEU A 14 -51.63 39.54 34.36
CA LEU A 14 -51.14 38.74 33.23
C LEU A 14 -50.23 37.65 33.80
N GLY A 15 -50.78 36.46 34.03
CA GLY A 15 -50.03 35.22 34.03
C GLY A 15 -50.15 34.61 32.64
N VAL A 16 -49.10 34.75 31.83
CA VAL A 16 -49.01 34.05 30.54
C VAL A 16 -48.61 32.60 30.86
N ALA A 17 -49.60 31.77 31.16
CA ALA A 17 -49.45 30.32 31.09
C ALA A 17 -49.83 29.92 29.66
N SER A 18 -48.82 29.75 28.81
CA SER A 18 -48.95 29.04 27.54
C SER A 18 -49.24 27.57 27.84
N GLY A 19 -50.53 27.22 27.91
CA GLY A 19 -50.97 25.84 27.86
C GLY A 19 -50.84 25.32 26.43
N CYS A 20 -49.81 24.51 26.18
CA CYS A 20 -49.81 23.54 25.09
C CYS A 20 -50.50 22.29 25.66
N THR A 21 -51.70 21.98 25.15
CA THR A 21 -52.33 20.68 25.37
C THR A 21 -51.70 19.69 24.40
N ASP A 22 -50.62 19.03 24.83
CA ASP A 22 -50.09 17.84 24.17
C ASP A 22 -50.85 16.61 24.71
N ASP A 23 -51.97 16.27 24.06
CA ASP A 23 -52.57 14.93 24.11
C ASP A 23 -52.39 14.27 22.74
N GLU A 24 -51.15 14.28 22.24
CA GLU A 24 -50.70 13.30 21.25
C GLU A 24 -50.01 12.19 22.03
N ARG A 25 -50.75 11.11 22.28
CA ARG A 25 -50.13 9.83 22.61
C ARG A 25 -49.16 9.50 21.47
N PRO A 26 -47.91 9.11 21.76
CA PRO A 26 -47.02 8.60 20.74
C PRO A 26 -47.74 7.43 20.08
N VAL A 27 -48.09 7.60 18.82
CA VAL A 27 -48.41 6.44 17.99
C VAL A 27 -47.10 5.68 17.89
N ASP A 28 -47.00 4.54 18.55
CA ASP A 28 -45.98 3.53 18.28
C ASP A 28 -46.15 3.07 16.82
N LEU A 29 -45.64 3.89 15.91
CA LEU A 29 -45.37 3.47 14.55
C LEU A 29 -44.13 2.56 14.62
N PRO A 30 -44.15 1.37 14.00
CA PRO A 30 -43.02 0.47 14.06
C PRO A 30 -41.78 1.17 13.50
N VAL A 31 -40.80 1.38 14.38
CA VAL A 31 -39.49 1.99 14.10
C VAL A 31 -38.72 1.23 13.01
N SER A 32 -39.17 0.03 12.60
CA SER A 32 -38.46 -0.83 11.65
C SER A 32 -38.57 -0.44 10.16
N MET A 33 -39.57 0.34 9.72
CA MET A 33 -39.71 0.67 8.28
C MET A 33 -39.11 2.03 7.88
N HIS A 34 -39.04 2.99 8.80
CA HIS A 34 -38.46 4.32 8.50
C HIS A 34 -36.93 4.32 8.49
N GLN A 35 -36.28 3.42 9.26
CA GLN A 35 -34.81 3.31 9.29
C GLN A 35 -34.25 2.57 8.06
N ALA A 36 -35.00 1.63 7.48
CA ALA A 36 -34.60 0.89 6.27
C ALA A 36 -34.50 1.77 5.01
N ALA A 37 -35.04 3.00 5.03
CA ALA A 37 -34.99 3.94 3.91
C ALA A 37 -33.89 5.02 4.07
N ILE A 38 -33.24 5.11 5.23
CA ILE A 38 -32.18 6.10 5.44
C ILE A 38 -30.88 5.56 4.84
N THR A 39 -30.32 6.29 3.89
CA THR A 39 -29.08 5.90 3.21
C THR A 39 -27.84 6.44 3.93
N ILE A 40 -26.67 5.86 3.65
CA ILE A 40 -25.39 6.35 4.17
C ILE A 40 -25.19 7.84 3.81
N GLU A 41 -25.41 8.21 2.54
CA GLU A 41 -25.24 9.59 2.08
C GLU A 41 -26.17 10.56 2.82
N ALA A 42 -27.45 10.19 3.00
CA ALA A 42 -28.41 11.04 3.71
C ALA A 42 -27.96 11.34 5.15
N VAL A 43 -27.34 10.36 5.81
CA VAL A 43 -26.76 10.55 7.15
C VAL A 43 -25.51 11.41 7.10
N ALA A 44 -24.62 11.16 6.14
CA ALA A 44 -23.37 11.92 5.97
C ALA A 44 -23.62 13.42 5.78
N MET A 45 -24.63 13.77 4.98
CA MET A 45 -25.02 15.16 4.73
C MET A 45 -25.59 15.87 5.97
N ALA A 46 -26.20 15.13 6.89
CA ALA A 46 -26.97 15.71 7.99
C ALA A 46 -26.08 16.25 9.13
N ARG A 47 -25.00 15.55 9.50
CA ARG A 47 -24.20 15.87 10.70
C ARG A 47 -22.80 15.24 10.68
N CYS A 48 -21.89 15.76 11.52
CA CYS A 48 -20.54 15.20 11.72
C CYS A 48 -20.51 14.18 12.87
N ASP A 49 -21.35 14.36 13.88
CA ASP A 49 -21.37 13.56 15.10
C ASP A 49 -22.28 12.33 14.98
N THR A 50 -22.32 11.71 13.80
CA THR A 50 -23.17 10.55 13.55
C THR A 50 -22.82 9.42 14.53
N PRO A 51 -23.78 9.01 15.39
CA PRO A 51 -23.57 7.86 16.24
C PRO A 51 -23.30 6.62 15.37
N PRO A 52 -22.18 5.90 15.57
CA PRO A 52 -21.85 4.71 14.76
C PRO A 52 -22.91 3.62 14.86
N GLU A 53 -23.71 3.62 15.93
CA GLU A 53 -24.84 2.72 16.13
C GLU A 53 -25.91 2.84 15.02
N LEU A 54 -25.91 3.94 14.26
CA LEU A 54 -26.85 4.14 13.17
C LEU A 54 -26.57 3.27 11.95
N VAL A 55 -25.31 2.89 11.71
CA VAL A 55 -24.93 2.00 10.60
C VAL A 55 -24.71 0.56 11.06
N ASP A 56 -24.92 0.27 12.35
CA ASP A 56 -24.65 -1.04 12.97
C ASP A 56 -25.39 -2.20 12.26
N GLY A 57 -26.60 -1.97 11.74
CA GLY A 57 -27.33 -2.97 10.98
C GLY A 57 -26.58 -3.43 9.73
N LEU A 58 -26.19 -2.49 8.87
CA LEU A 58 -25.40 -2.79 7.66
C LEU A 58 -23.99 -3.30 8.01
N SER A 59 -23.33 -2.70 9.02
CA SER A 59 -22.01 -3.11 9.50
C SER A 59 -22.00 -4.58 9.92
N ARG A 60 -23.00 -5.06 10.68
CA ARG A 60 -23.11 -6.46 11.08
C ARG A 60 -23.27 -7.39 9.87
N GLN A 61 -24.14 -7.04 8.93
CA GLN A 61 -24.29 -7.83 7.70
C GLN A 61 -22.98 -7.94 6.90
N LEU A 62 -22.18 -6.87 6.86
CA LEU A 62 -20.87 -6.89 6.21
C LEU A 62 -19.86 -7.76 6.98
N VAL A 63 -19.83 -7.69 8.30
CA VAL A 63 -18.98 -8.56 9.13
C VAL A 63 -19.36 -10.04 8.94
N ASP A 64 -20.66 -10.35 8.94
CA ASP A 64 -21.17 -11.70 8.72
C ASP A 64 -20.87 -12.19 7.30
N ALA A 65 -21.06 -11.33 6.29
CA ALA A 65 -20.70 -11.63 4.91
C ALA A 65 -19.20 -11.91 4.75
N ILE A 66 -18.33 -11.11 5.37
CA ILE A 66 -16.87 -11.35 5.37
C ILE A 66 -16.54 -12.69 6.00
N ASN A 67 -17.08 -12.98 7.19
CA ASN A 67 -16.83 -14.24 7.89
C ASN A 67 -17.46 -15.44 7.17
N CYS A 68 -18.47 -15.23 6.34
CA CYS A 68 -18.98 -16.28 5.48
C CYS A 68 -18.06 -16.55 4.28
N LEU A 69 -17.60 -15.49 3.60
CA LEU A 69 -16.66 -15.61 2.48
C LEU A 69 -15.29 -16.15 2.91
N ARG A 70 -14.87 -15.82 4.15
CA ARG A 70 -13.63 -16.28 4.75
C ARG A 70 -13.83 -16.52 6.26
N PRO A 71 -14.22 -17.74 6.67
CA PRO A 71 -14.45 -18.10 8.06
C PRO A 71 -13.29 -17.77 9.00
N GLY A 72 -13.61 -17.18 10.15
CA GLY A 72 -12.65 -16.85 11.20
C GLY A 72 -11.77 -15.63 10.90
N THR A 73 -12.13 -14.79 9.92
CA THR A 73 -11.37 -13.58 9.60
C THR A 73 -11.54 -12.50 10.65
N LEU A 74 -12.78 -12.21 11.02
CA LEU A 74 -13.15 -11.19 11.99
C LEU A 74 -13.68 -11.85 13.27
N ALA A 75 -13.29 -11.31 14.42
CA ALA A 75 -13.70 -11.78 15.73
C ALA A 75 -14.16 -10.61 16.61
N GLU A 76 -15.06 -10.89 17.54
CA GLU A 76 -15.48 -9.95 18.57
C GLU A 76 -14.39 -9.79 19.65
N ILE A 77 -14.12 -8.54 20.02
CA ILE A 77 -13.35 -8.16 21.19
C ILE A 77 -14.21 -8.41 22.43
N PRO A 78 -13.78 -9.26 23.39
CA PRO A 78 -14.56 -9.54 24.58
C PRO A 78 -14.53 -8.32 25.52
N LEU A 79 -15.67 -7.66 25.68
CA LEU A 79 -15.81 -6.51 26.57
C LEU A 79 -16.00 -6.96 28.03
N GLY A 80 -15.41 -6.24 28.98
CA GLY A 80 -15.49 -6.57 30.41
C GLY A 80 -14.59 -5.70 31.28
N ALA A 81 -14.05 -6.28 32.35
CA ALA A 81 -13.22 -5.54 33.30
C ALA A 81 -11.90 -5.03 32.69
N GLN A 82 -11.32 -5.76 31.72
CA GLN A 82 -10.02 -5.44 31.13
C GLN A 82 -10.11 -4.61 29.85
N ILE A 83 -11.14 -4.81 29.02
CA ILE A 83 -11.32 -4.09 27.76
C ILE A 83 -12.73 -3.52 27.70
N THR A 84 -12.86 -2.24 27.34
CA THR A 84 -14.16 -1.60 27.08
C THR A 84 -14.09 -0.79 25.79
N MET A 85 -15.24 -0.53 25.19
CA MET A 85 -15.36 0.47 24.13
C MET A 85 -15.63 1.85 24.76
N LEU A 86 -15.06 2.91 24.19
CA LEU A 86 -15.27 4.28 24.66
C LEU A 86 -16.77 4.66 24.71
N ARG A 87 -17.57 4.09 23.79
CA ARG A 87 -19.03 4.25 23.78
C ARG A 87 -19.69 2.89 23.55
N ALA A 88 -20.78 2.65 24.26
CA ALA A 88 -21.62 1.48 24.05
C ALA A 88 -22.26 1.54 22.66
N GLY A 89 -22.27 0.42 21.93
CA GLY A 89 -22.84 0.32 20.59
C GLY A 89 -21.83 0.55 19.45
N ARG A 90 -20.60 0.94 19.75
CA ARG A 90 -19.51 0.88 18.75
C ARG A 90 -19.20 -0.57 18.38
N PRO A 91 -18.96 -0.87 17.09
CA PRO A 91 -18.47 -2.18 16.68
C PRO A 91 -17.20 -2.55 17.46
N ASN A 92 -17.26 -3.68 18.16
CA ASN A 92 -16.14 -4.26 18.91
C ASN A 92 -15.53 -5.42 18.12
N ILE A 93 -15.26 -5.21 16.84
CA ILE A 93 -14.76 -6.23 15.91
C ILE A 93 -13.28 -5.98 15.61
N ILE A 94 -12.52 -7.05 15.39
CA ILE A 94 -11.10 -7.02 15.03
C ILE A 94 -10.73 -8.22 14.16
N ASP A 95 -9.61 -8.16 13.43
CA ASP A 95 -9.04 -9.35 12.80
C ASP A 95 -8.69 -10.39 13.87
N ALA A 96 -9.14 -11.63 13.68
CA ALA A 96 -8.96 -12.71 14.65
C ALA A 96 -7.48 -12.95 15.00
N ARG A 97 -6.55 -12.67 14.08
CA ARG A 97 -5.10 -12.84 14.27
C ARG A 97 -4.50 -11.79 15.20
N ALA A 98 -5.17 -10.67 15.42
CA ALA A 98 -4.75 -9.60 16.33
C ALA A 98 -5.41 -9.68 17.71
N LEU A 99 -6.50 -10.45 17.85
CA LEU A 99 -7.31 -10.51 19.07
C LEU A 99 -6.52 -10.94 20.31
N ASP A 100 -5.71 -11.98 20.21
CA ASP A 100 -4.92 -12.48 21.34
C ASP A 100 -3.84 -11.49 21.77
N ALA A 101 -3.25 -10.76 20.83
CA ALA A 101 -2.28 -9.71 21.14
C ALA A 101 -2.93 -8.53 21.86
N LEU A 102 -4.15 -8.13 21.47
CA LEU A 102 -4.91 -7.08 22.16
C LEU A 102 -5.28 -7.51 23.59
N ARG A 103 -5.71 -8.77 23.77
CA ARG A 103 -6.01 -9.35 25.09
C ARG A 103 -4.78 -9.40 25.99
N ALA A 104 -3.65 -9.82 25.44
CA ALA A 104 -2.39 -9.86 26.18
C ALA A 104 -1.96 -8.45 26.63
N ALA A 105 -2.07 -7.45 25.75
CA ALA A 105 -1.81 -6.06 26.12
C ALA A 105 -2.73 -5.56 27.23
N ALA A 106 -4.03 -5.83 27.14
CA ALA A 106 -4.98 -5.45 28.18
C ALA A 106 -4.70 -6.14 29.53
N ALA A 107 -4.21 -7.38 29.52
CA ALA A 107 -3.87 -8.13 30.73
C ALA A 107 -2.56 -7.64 31.39
N ASP A 108 -1.60 -7.19 30.59
CA ASP A 108 -0.31 -6.66 31.08
C ASP A 108 -0.41 -5.18 31.51
N GLY A 109 -1.47 -4.48 31.11
CA GLY A 109 -1.77 -3.12 31.53
C GLY A 109 -2.17 -3.01 33.02
N ASP A 110 -1.89 -1.85 33.62
CA ASP A 110 -2.24 -1.55 35.02
C ASP A 110 -3.66 -0.98 35.19
N ARG A 111 -4.39 -0.83 34.07
CA ARG A 111 -5.72 -0.21 33.98
C ARG A 111 -6.53 -0.87 32.87
N GLN A 112 -7.82 -0.51 32.81
CA GLN A 112 -8.71 -0.95 31.74
C GLN A 112 -8.32 -0.32 30.40
N LEU A 113 -8.22 -1.15 29.34
CA LEU A 113 -7.96 -0.74 27.97
C LEU A 113 -9.28 -0.22 27.36
N VAL A 114 -9.34 1.08 27.08
CA VAL A 114 -10.52 1.71 26.47
C VAL A 114 -10.27 1.91 24.98
N VAL A 115 -10.95 1.12 24.16
CA VAL A 115 -10.85 1.16 22.69
C VAL A 115 -11.83 2.19 22.16
N ARG A 116 -11.34 3.19 21.43
CA ARG A 116 -12.17 4.15 20.70
C ARG A 116 -12.71 3.51 19.42
N TRP A 117 -11.84 2.99 18.59
CA TRP A 117 -12.18 2.36 17.32
C TRP A 117 -11.34 1.11 17.11
N ALA A 118 -11.88 0.13 16.39
CA ALA A 118 -11.18 -1.07 15.98
C ALA A 118 -11.47 -1.29 14.49
N TYR A 119 -11.92 -2.48 14.08
CA TYR A 119 -12.37 -2.71 12.72
C TYR A 119 -13.48 -1.71 12.31
N ARG A 120 -13.29 -1.04 11.17
CA ARG A 120 -14.34 -0.29 10.47
C ARG A 120 -14.63 -1.03 9.18
N ASP A 121 -15.88 -1.41 8.94
CA ASP A 121 -16.28 -1.95 7.64
C ASP A 121 -16.33 -0.84 6.56
N VAL A 122 -16.53 -1.23 5.30
CA VAL A 122 -16.63 -0.30 4.17
C VAL A 122 -17.79 0.68 4.26
N ALA A 123 -18.92 0.33 4.88
CA ALA A 123 -20.05 1.25 5.02
C ALA A 123 -19.75 2.34 6.05
N LEU A 124 -19.21 1.97 7.20
CA LEU A 124 -18.79 2.94 8.23
C LEU A 124 -17.65 3.83 7.74
N GLN A 125 -16.67 3.28 7.01
CA GLN A 125 -15.61 4.09 6.42
C GLN A 125 -16.15 5.05 5.35
N HIS A 126 -17.04 4.58 4.47
CA HIS A 126 -17.67 5.40 3.44
C HIS A 126 -18.46 6.56 4.03
N LEU A 127 -19.20 6.32 5.12
CA LEU A 127 -19.88 7.36 5.88
C LEU A 127 -18.92 8.48 6.32
N PHE A 128 -17.79 8.11 6.96
CA PHE A 128 -16.82 9.10 7.43
C PHE A 128 -16.18 9.89 6.29
N TRP A 129 -15.87 9.21 5.18
CA TRP A 129 -15.30 9.85 4.01
C TRP A 129 -16.29 10.80 3.32
N LEU A 130 -17.57 10.46 3.23
CA LEU A 130 -18.60 11.40 2.75
C LEU A 130 -18.79 12.60 3.69
N GLN A 131 -18.73 12.38 5.01
CA GLN A 131 -18.81 13.46 6.00
C GLN A 131 -17.63 14.44 5.87
N ASP A 132 -16.43 13.93 5.59
CA ASP A 132 -15.28 14.76 5.24
C ASP A 132 -15.56 15.58 3.98
N GLY A 133 -15.97 14.92 2.89
CA GLY A 133 -16.23 15.58 1.60
C GLY A 133 -17.34 16.64 1.65
N PHE A 134 -18.43 16.38 2.37
CA PHE A 134 -19.57 17.30 2.45
C PHE A 134 -19.39 18.42 3.48
N ARG A 135 -18.69 18.15 4.59
CA ARG A 135 -18.73 19.01 5.77
C ARG A 135 -17.36 19.27 6.42
N GLY A 136 -16.30 18.62 5.95
CA GLY A 136 -14.94 18.72 6.52
C GLY A 136 -14.87 18.20 7.95
N CYS A 137 -15.60 17.12 8.27
CA CYS A 137 -15.76 16.64 9.65
C CYS A 137 -14.50 15.97 10.22
N ALA A 138 -13.74 15.24 9.40
CA ALA A 138 -12.56 14.48 9.82
C ALA A 138 -11.80 13.99 8.59
N VAL A 139 -10.47 13.89 8.66
CA VAL A 139 -9.69 13.31 7.56
C VAL A 139 -9.96 11.79 7.51
N ALA A 140 -10.62 11.34 6.45
CA ALA A 140 -10.96 9.94 6.26
C ALA A 140 -10.49 9.45 4.88
N ALA A 141 -9.88 8.27 4.83
CA ALA A 141 -9.55 7.62 3.56
C ALA A 141 -10.82 7.10 2.86
N PRO A 142 -10.82 6.97 1.53
CA PRO A 142 -11.88 6.27 0.80
C PRO A 142 -12.10 4.84 1.31
N ALA A 143 -13.32 4.33 1.16
CA ALA A 143 -13.64 2.97 1.55
C ALA A 143 -12.80 1.94 0.77
N GLY A 144 -12.22 0.99 1.49
CA GLY A 144 -11.29 -0.02 0.99
C GLY A 144 -9.82 0.31 1.23
N LEU A 145 -9.52 1.55 1.64
CA LEU A 145 -8.15 2.06 1.79
C LEU A 145 -7.78 2.46 3.23
N SER A 146 -8.72 2.50 4.17
CA SER A 146 -8.36 2.77 5.57
C SER A 146 -7.74 1.54 6.22
N ASN A 147 -6.66 1.75 6.97
CA ASN A 147 -6.05 0.75 7.86
C ASN A 147 -7.05 0.14 8.86
N HIS A 148 -8.04 0.87 9.39
CA HIS A 148 -9.10 0.25 10.20
C HIS A 148 -9.91 -0.83 9.46
N GLN A 149 -9.97 -0.80 8.14
CA GLN A 149 -10.66 -1.80 7.34
C GLN A 149 -9.82 -3.06 7.11
N ASN A 150 -8.54 -3.05 7.50
CA ASN A 150 -7.73 -4.27 7.51
C ASN A 150 -7.93 -5.11 8.79
N GLY A 151 -8.64 -4.57 9.80
CA GLY A 151 -8.92 -5.25 11.07
C GLY A 151 -7.74 -5.34 12.03
N LEU A 152 -6.58 -4.78 11.67
CA LEU A 152 -5.34 -4.78 12.45
C LEU A 152 -5.07 -3.44 13.14
N ALA A 153 -5.97 -2.46 13.02
CA ALA A 153 -5.83 -1.17 13.67
C ALA A 153 -6.79 -1.00 14.87
N VAL A 154 -6.31 -0.33 15.91
CA VAL A 154 -7.13 0.14 17.04
C VAL A 154 -6.77 1.58 17.41
N ASP A 155 -7.78 2.37 17.76
CA ASP A 155 -7.61 3.67 18.40
C ASP A 155 -7.86 3.52 19.89
N LEU A 156 -6.97 4.05 20.73
CA LEU A 156 -7.07 3.93 22.19
C LEU A 156 -7.33 5.26 22.89
N ASP A 157 -8.06 5.19 24.00
CA ASP A 157 -8.01 6.24 25.02
C ASP A 157 -6.69 6.14 25.81
N ASP A 158 -6.23 7.24 26.40
CA ASP A 158 -4.95 7.28 27.14
C ASP A 158 -3.76 6.67 26.37
N SER A 159 -3.68 6.87 25.05
CA SER A 159 -2.74 6.16 24.18
C SER A 159 -1.27 6.29 24.59
N GLN A 160 -0.87 7.43 25.15
CA GLN A 160 0.49 7.65 25.67
C GLN A 160 0.85 6.71 26.83
N VAL A 161 -0.13 6.30 27.64
CA VAL A 161 0.05 5.32 28.72
C VAL A 161 0.14 3.91 28.15
N TRP A 162 -0.68 3.62 27.14
CA TRP A 162 -0.74 2.30 26.52
C TRP A 162 0.39 2.02 25.54
N GLU A 163 1.03 3.04 24.96
CA GLU A 163 2.04 2.88 23.91
C GLU A 163 3.17 1.90 24.26
N PRO A 164 3.83 1.95 25.45
CA PRO A 164 4.85 0.98 25.80
C PRO A 164 4.32 -0.46 25.94
N VAL A 165 3.10 -0.64 26.47
CA VAL A 165 2.46 -1.95 26.63
C VAL A 165 2.09 -2.52 25.27
N MET A 166 1.36 -1.75 24.46
CA MET A 166 0.98 -2.09 23.09
C MET A 166 2.20 -2.50 22.24
N ARG A 167 3.31 -1.75 22.33
CA ARG A 167 4.57 -2.07 21.66
C ARG A 167 5.13 -3.44 22.04
N ALA A 168 5.09 -3.81 23.32
CA ALA A 168 5.55 -5.12 23.79
C ALA A 168 4.76 -6.28 23.14
N HIS A 169 3.49 -6.06 22.84
CA HIS A 169 2.59 -7.02 22.20
C HIS A 169 2.52 -6.90 20.67
N GLY A 170 3.41 -6.13 20.04
CA GLY A 170 3.53 -6.07 18.57
C GLY A 170 2.64 -5.05 17.88
N TRP A 171 2.12 -4.07 18.63
CA TRP A 171 1.39 -2.93 18.10
C TRP A 171 2.32 -1.73 17.96
N ALA A 172 2.15 -0.92 16.92
CA ALA A 172 2.95 0.28 16.70
C ALA A 172 2.05 1.46 16.33
N ASN A 173 2.43 2.65 16.81
CA ASN A 173 1.88 3.90 16.30
C ASN A 173 2.86 4.43 15.25
N ASP A 174 2.55 4.19 13.98
CA ASP A 174 3.39 4.62 12.85
C ASP A 174 2.88 5.93 12.23
N LEU A 175 1.88 6.58 12.86
CA LEU A 175 1.25 7.80 12.39
C LEU A 175 1.57 8.96 13.35
N PRO A 176 2.63 9.76 13.10
CA PRO A 176 3.12 10.77 14.05
C PRO A 176 2.07 11.82 14.46
N ASN A 177 1.08 12.06 13.60
CA ASN A 177 0.01 13.03 13.81
C ASN A 177 -1.26 12.40 14.39
N ASP A 178 -1.32 11.07 14.54
CA ASP A 178 -2.46 10.34 15.08
C ASP A 178 -2.02 9.46 16.26
N ARG A 179 -1.85 10.12 17.41
CA ARG A 179 -1.31 9.46 18.61
C ARG A 179 -2.21 8.39 19.21
N VAL A 180 -3.50 8.36 18.86
CA VAL A 180 -4.42 7.36 19.40
C VAL A 180 -4.36 6.04 18.63
N HIS A 181 -3.83 6.08 17.40
CA HIS A 181 -3.80 4.99 16.45
C HIS A 181 -2.70 3.95 16.73
N PHE A 182 -3.02 2.67 16.63
CA PHE A 182 -2.07 1.57 16.71
C PHE A 182 -2.37 0.51 15.65
N ASP A 183 -1.37 0.14 14.87
CA ASP A 183 -1.42 -0.98 13.92
C ASP A 183 -0.70 -2.21 14.47
N TYR A 184 -1.30 -3.39 14.34
CA TYR A 184 -0.67 -4.66 14.69
C TYR A 184 0.27 -5.13 13.59
N GLN A 185 1.57 -5.21 13.91
CA GLN A 185 2.64 -5.40 12.93
C GLN A 185 3.01 -6.88 12.72
N ARG A 186 2.52 -7.80 13.57
CA ARG A 186 2.89 -9.23 13.51
C ARG A 186 1.96 -10.07 12.64
N ALA A 187 0.95 -9.46 12.02
CA ALA A 187 0.15 -10.10 10.99
C ALA A 187 0.20 -9.26 9.72
N PRO A 188 0.42 -9.86 8.53
CA PRO A 188 0.27 -9.13 7.30
C PRO A 188 -1.22 -8.79 7.10
N ASP A 189 -1.53 -7.58 6.61
CA ASP A 189 -2.87 -7.33 6.07
C ASP A 189 -3.06 -8.19 4.80
N VAL A 190 -4.17 -8.92 4.79
CA VAL A 190 -4.53 -9.96 3.81
C VAL A 190 -5.61 -9.49 2.83
N GLY A 191 -5.75 -8.17 2.67
CA GLY A 191 -6.72 -7.54 1.78
C GLY A 191 -8.13 -7.49 2.37
N LEU A 192 -8.27 -7.30 3.69
CA LEU A 192 -9.61 -7.30 4.32
C LEU A 192 -10.48 -6.11 3.88
N GLY A 193 -9.87 -4.97 3.53
CA GLY A 193 -10.61 -3.85 2.92
C GLY A 193 -11.24 -4.22 1.58
N ALA A 194 -10.48 -4.90 0.70
CA ALA A 194 -10.99 -5.44 -0.56
C ALA A 194 -12.06 -6.54 -0.32
N LEU A 195 -11.81 -7.47 0.60
CA LEU A 195 -12.81 -8.49 0.96
C LEU A 195 -14.11 -7.86 1.49
N SER A 196 -14.02 -6.75 2.22
CA SER A 196 -15.19 -6.00 2.70
C SER A 196 -15.95 -5.33 1.55
N LEU A 197 -15.25 -4.79 0.54
CA LEU A 197 -15.87 -4.27 -0.69
C LEU A 197 -16.54 -5.38 -1.49
N LEU A 198 -15.88 -6.53 -1.65
CA LEU A 198 -16.47 -7.69 -2.32
C LEU A 198 -17.72 -8.18 -1.58
N ALA A 199 -17.65 -8.28 -0.25
CA ALA A 199 -18.79 -8.66 0.58
C ALA A 199 -19.97 -7.70 0.38
N PHE A 200 -19.70 -6.39 0.32
CA PHE A 200 -20.72 -5.39 0.00
C PHE A 200 -21.29 -5.58 -1.41
N GLN A 201 -20.45 -5.74 -2.44
CA GLN A 201 -20.90 -5.91 -3.83
C GLN A 201 -21.79 -7.16 -3.98
N ALA A 202 -21.41 -8.27 -3.33
CA ALA A 202 -22.19 -9.50 -3.31
C ALA A 202 -23.54 -9.31 -2.60
N LEU A 203 -23.52 -8.66 -1.42
CA LEU A 203 -24.73 -8.35 -0.64
C LEU A 203 -25.67 -7.40 -1.39
N TRP A 204 -25.11 -6.42 -2.10
CA TRP A 204 -25.86 -5.52 -2.98
C TRP A 204 -26.56 -6.29 -4.09
N ASN A 205 -25.82 -7.13 -4.83
CA ASN A 205 -26.35 -7.92 -5.96
C ASN A 205 -27.47 -8.86 -5.54
N LEU A 206 -27.39 -9.44 -4.34
CA LEU A 206 -28.43 -10.28 -3.77
C LEU A 206 -29.75 -9.50 -3.55
N ASN A 207 -29.66 -8.22 -3.22
CA ASN A 207 -30.80 -7.37 -2.90
C ASN A 207 -31.23 -6.45 -4.07
N HIS A 208 -30.45 -6.36 -5.14
CA HIS A 208 -30.64 -5.44 -6.28
C HIS A 208 -30.35 -6.13 -7.63
N ALA A 209 -31.17 -7.13 -7.96
CA ALA A 209 -31.02 -7.90 -9.20
C ALA A 209 -31.19 -7.06 -10.49
N ASP A 210 -31.82 -5.89 -10.40
CA ASP A 210 -32.02 -4.94 -11.50
C ASP A 210 -30.82 -3.99 -11.73
N ALA A 211 -29.90 -3.90 -10.79
CA ALA A 211 -28.71 -3.05 -10.85
C ALA A 211 -27.48 -3.74 -10.22
N PRO A 212 -27.00 -4.86 -10.80
CA PRO A 212 -25.87 -5.59 -10.24
C PRO A 212 -24.56 -4.80 -10.43
N LEU A 213 -23.70 -4.88 -9.42
CA LEU A 213 -22.32 -4.46 -9.41
C LEU A 213 -21.41 -5.57 -9.92
N ALA A 214 -20.28 -5.19 -10.51
CA ALA A 214 -19.19 -6.11 -10.76
C ALA A 214 -18.54 -6.51 -9.43
N LEU A 215 -18.17 -7.78 -9.28
CA LEU A 215 -17.52 -8.33 -8.09
C LEU A 215 -16.00 -8.09 -8.13
N THR A 216 -15.60 -6.84 -8.11
CA THR A 216 -14.21 -6.40 -8.32
C THR A 216 -13.40 -6.29 -7.03
N ALA A 217 -14.06 -6.25 -5.86
CA ALA A 217 -13.43 -5.91 -4.58
C ALA A 217 -12.84 -4.48 -4.53
N GLU A 218 -13.36 -3.59 -5.38
CA GLU A 218 -12.91 -2.20 -5.55
C GLU A 218 -14.02 -1.18 -5.37
N LEU A 219 -13.63 0.02 -4.97
CA LEU A 219 -14.51 1.18 -4.91
C LEU A 219 -14.54 1.88 -6.27
N ASP A 220 -15.13 1.24 -7.28
CA ASP A 220 -15.44 1.90 -8.56
C ASP A 220 -16.64 2.85 -8.42
N ASP A 221 -16.93 3.66 -9.46
CA ASP A 221 -18.03 4.64 -9.43
C ASP A 221 -19.38 3.97 -9.13
N ALA A 222 -19.62 2.75 -9.64
CA ALA A 222 -20.86 2.02 -9.40
C ALA A 222 -20.97 1.56 -7.94
N THR A 223 -19.89 1.04 -7.36
CA THR A 223 -19.79 0.61 -5.96
C THR A 223 -19.86 1.79 -5.01
N TYR A 224 -19.23 2.91 -5.34
CA TYR A 224 -19.36 4.19 -4.63
C TYR A 224 -20.83 4.61 -4.55
N GLU A 225 -21.51 4.66 -5.69
CA GLU A 225 -22.91 5.06 -5.80
C GLU A 225 -23.85 4.11 -5.03
N ALA A 226 -23.57 2.81 -5.09
CA ALA A 226 -24.29 1.80 -4.34
C ALA A 226 -24.08 1.94 -2.82
N LEU A 227 -22.83 2.13 -2.35
CA LEU A 227 -22.53 2.36 -0.93
C LEU A 227 -23.24 3.62 -0.43
N SER A 228 -23.20 4.71 -1.19
CA SER A 228 -23.90 5.97 -0.86
C SER A 228 -25.42 5.77 -0.66
N ARG A 229 -26.03 4.91 -1.49
CA ARG A 229 -27.47 4.56 -1.42
C ARG A 229 -27.79 3.43 -0.47
N ALA A 230 -26.79 2.74 0.10
CA ALA A 230 -27.04 1.59 0.96
C ALA A 230 -27.83 1.99 2.22
N PRO A 231 -28.83 1.20 2.63
CA PRO A 231 -29.60 1.48 3.84
C PRO A 231 -28.75 1.26 5.07
N ILE A 232 -28.71 2.24 5.98
CA ILE A 232 -27.89 2.16 7.22
C ILE A 232 -28.31 1.00 8.13
N ALA A 233 -29.58 0.60 8.05
CA ALA A 233 -30.13 -0.51 8.82
C ALA A 233 -29.75 -1.89 8.25
N GLY A 234 -29.09 -1.95 7.08
CA GLY A 234 -28.84 -3.19 6.35
C GLY A 234 -29.93 -3.52 5.33
N PHE A 235 -29.67 -4.54 4.51
CA PHE A 235 -30.57 -5.04 3.49
C PHE A 235 -31.53 -6.10 4.03
N ALA A 236 -32.56 -6.43 3.26
CA ALA A 236 -33.56 -7.42 3.66
C ALA A 236 -33.04 -8.87 3.66
N THR A 237 -32.10 -9.18 2.75
CA THR A 237 -31.51 -10.52 2.60
C THR A 237 -30.04 -10.47 2.98
N GLU A 238 -29.61 -11.43 3.79
CA GLU A 238 -28.21 -11.60 4.18
C GLU A 238 -27.48 -12.53 3.21
N LEU A 239 -26.18 -12.30 2.99
CA LEU A 239 -25.41 -13.05 1.99
C LEU A 239 -25.39 -14.57 2.25
N CYS A 240 -25.50 -14.98 3.52
CA CYS A 240 -25.21 -16.35 3.95
C CYS A 240 -26.34 -17.02 4.72
N GLU A 241 -27.56 -16.55 4.51
CA GLU A 241 -28.77 -17.22 4.97
C GLU A 241 -28.94 -18.54 4.20
N GLY A 242 -28.37 -19.65 4.71
CA GLY A 242 -28.41 -20.97 4.07
C GLY A 242 -27.08 -21.74 4.01
N GLY A 243 -25.96 -21.16 4.45
CA GLY A 243 -24.72 -21.88 4.74
C GLY A 243 -23.67 -21.98 3.63
N GLU A 244 -23.97 -21.56 2.40
CA GLU A 244 -22.97 -21.48 1.33
C GLU A 244 -23.12 -20.15 0.56
N PRO A 245 -22.06 -19.33 0.43
CA PRO A 245 -22.16 -18.05 -0.24
C PRO A 245 -22.48 -18.25 -1.73
N PRO A 246 -23.34 -17.42 -2.33
CA PRO A 246 -23.70 -17.52 -3.76
C PRO A 246 -22.55 -17.12 -4.71
N ILE A 247 -21.40 -16.75 -4.15
CA ILE A 247 -20.20 -16.37 -4.87
C ILE A 247 -19.04 -17.26 -4.41
N ASP A 248 -18.32 -17.85 -5.36
CA ASP A 248 -16.95 -18.29 -5.11
C ASP A 248 -16.10 -17.02 -5.20
N PRO A 249 -15.58 -16.47 -4.08
CA PRO A 249 -14.76 -15.26 -4.13
C PRO A 249 -13.46 -15.48 -4.93
N GLY A 250 -13.19 -16.71 -5.36
CA GLY A 250 -11.89 -17.11 -5.84
C GLY A 250 -10.83 -16.87 -4.76
N PRO A 251 -9.55 -17.07 -5.10
CA PRO A 251 -8.48 -16.70 -4.22
C PRO A 251 -8.33 -15.16 -4.21
N ILE A 252 -9.03 -14.46 -3.31
CA ILE A 252 -8.64 -13.08 -2.95
C ILE A 252 -7.31 -13.19 -2.19
N ARG A 253 -6.21 -13.31 -2.92
CA ARG A 253 -4.87 -13.56 -2.38
C ARG A 253 -4.18 -12.22 -2.11
N GLY A 254 -4.30 -11.77 -0.86
CA GLY A 254 -3.48 -10.69 -0.32
C GLY A 254 -3.88 -9.28 -0.79
N PRO A 255 -3.17 -8.25 -0.29
CA PRO A 255 -3.41 -6.88 -0.72
C PRO A 255 -2.99 -6.71 -2.18
N THR A 256 -3.54 -5.70 -2.85
CA THR A 256 -3.11 -5.33 -4.21
C THR A 256 -1.87 -4.44 -4.18
N VAL A 257 -1.17 -4.25 -5.30
CA VAL A 257 -0.02 -3.34 -5.38
C VAL A 257 -0.41 -1.93 -4.94
N GLY A 258 -1.56 -1.43 -5.38
CA GLY A 258 -2.07 -0.12 -4.99
C GLY A 258 -2.30 -0.04 -3.48
N GLN A 259 -2.96 -1.04 -2.89
CA GLN A 259 -3.16 -1.11 -1.43
C GLN A 259 -1.83 -1.16 -0.65
N ALA A 260 -0.84 -1.88 -1.16
CA ALA A 260 0.48 -1.94 -0.54
C ALA A 260 1.20 -0.59 -0.65
N ALA A 261 1.14 0.09 -1.79
CA ALA A 261 1.75 1.41 -1.98
C ALA A 261 1.11 2.49 -1.09
N TRP A 262 -0.19 2.36 -0.80
CA TRP A 262 -0.90 3.24 0.12
C TRP A 262 -0.41 3.16 1.58
N ARG A 263 0.25 2.07 2.00
CA ARG A 263 0.84 1.97 3.35
C ARG A 263 2.07 2.88 3.52
N GLY A 264 2.51 3.57 2.47
CA GLY A 264 3.57 4.55 2.55
C GLY A 264 4.95 3.96 2.79
N CYS A 265 5.83 4.78 3.37
CA CYS A 265 7.25 4.47 3.60
C CYS A 265 7.50 3.19 4.42
N ALA A 266 6.49 2.69 5.13
CA ALA A 266 6.59 1.49 5.97
C ALA A 266 6.41 0.18 5.18
N ALA A 267 5.93 0.23 3.93
CA ALA A 267 5.73 -0.97 3.13
C ALA A 267 7.07 -1.53 2.63
N PRO A 268 7.50 -2.72 3.09
CA PRO A 268 8.72 -3.34 2.58
C PRO A 268 8.55 -3.73 1.10
N PRO A 269 9.54 -3.53 0.22
CA PRO A 269 9.48 -3.98 -1.17
C PRO A 269 9.22 -5.49 -1.32
N GLU A 270 9.56 -6.28 -0.31
CA GLU A 270 9.28 -7.71 -0.22
C GLU A 270 7.80 -8.05 -0.33
N LEU A 271 6.93 -7.11 0.00
CA LEU A 271 5.48 -7.29 -0.06
C LEU A 271 5.05 -7.64 -1.49
N ILE A 272 5.72 -7.07 -2.50
CA ILE A 272 5.45 -7.24 -3.94
C ILE A 272 6.37 -8.30 -4.62
N ALA A 273 7.30 -8.91 -3.88
CA ALA A 273 8.27 -9.86 -4.46
C ALA A 273 7.63 -11.03 -5.23
N GLY A 274 6.46 -11.50 -4.80
CA GLY A 274 5.73 -12.58 -5.47
C GLY A 274 5.26 -12.19 -6.87
N LEU A 275 4.57 -11.05 -7.00
CA LEU A 275 4.12 -10.55 -8.30
C LEU A 275 5.29 -10.25 -9.23
N SER A 276 6.30 -9.56 -8.72
CA SER A 276 7.46 -9.21 -9.52
C SER A 276 8.23 -10.42 -10.04
N THR A 277 8.36 -11.48 -9.23
CA THR A 277 8.96 -12.76 -9.67
C THR A 277 8.19 -13.33 -10.86
N GLN A 278 6.85 -13.33 -10.81
CA GLN A 278 6.02 -13.79 -11.93
C GLN A 278 6.15 -12.92 -13.18
N VAL A 279 6.29 -11.60 -13.04
CA VAL A 279 6.52 -10.70 -14.17
C VAL A 279 7.86 -11.03 -14.85
N VAL A 280 8.91 -11.31 -14.06
CA VAL A 280 10.22 -11.70 -14.60
C VAL A 280 10.18 -13.08 -15.27
N GLU A 281 9.54 -14.08 -14.66
CA GLU A 281 9.35 -15.40 -15.26
C GLU A 281 8.55 -15.31 -16.56
N ALA A 282 7.48 -14.51 -16.57
CA ALA A 282 6.69 -14.21 -17.76
C ALA A 282 7.53 -13.54 -18.85
N ALA A 283 8.36 -12.55 -18.51
CA ALA A 283 9.26 -11.88 -19.45
C ALA A 283 10.25 -12.87 -20.08
N ASN A 284 10.85 -13.73 -19.26
CA ASN A 284 11.76 -14.79 -19.73
C ASN A 284 11.06 -15.86 -20.58
N CYS A 285 9.75 -16.07 -20.40
CA CYS A 285 8.98 -16.92 -21.31
C CYS A 285 8.76 -16.27 -22.67
N LEU A 286 8.57 -14.94 -22.71
CA LEU A 286 8.39 -14.19 -23.95
C LEU A 286 9.71 -14.04 -24.72
N GLN A 287 10.80 -13.83 -23.98
CA GLN A 287 12.15 -13.72 -24.50
C GLN A 287 13.12 -14.45 -23.56
N PRO A 288 13.50 -15.70 -23.90
CA PRO A 288 14.42 -16.50 -23.09
C PRO A 288 15.70 -15.74 -22.76
N GLU A 289 16.11 -15.81 -21.49
CA GLU A 289 17.33 -15.19 -20.96
C GLU A 289 17.35 -13.65 -21.02
N ALA A 290 16.21 -12.98 -21.24
CA ALA A 290 16.15 -11.51 -21.17
C ALA A 290 16.60 -10.99 -19.80
N LEU A 291 16.16 -11.64 -18.72
CA LEU A 291 16.51 -11.33 -17.35
C LEU A 291 17.15 -12.56 -16.68
N VAL A 292 18.32 -12.38 -16.11
CA VAL A 292 19.05 -13.46 -15.44
C VAL A 292 19.14 -13.21 -13.93
N PRO A 293 19.09 -14.26 -13.10
CA PRO A 293 19.23 -14.10 -11.68
C PRO A 293 20.67 -13.68 -11.34
N LEU A 294 20.82 -12.70 -10.46
CA LEU A 294 22.12 -12.23 -10.01
C LEU A 294 22.85 -13.36 -9.28
N ARG A 295 24.07 -13.65 -9.72
CA ARG A 295 24.97 -14.61 -9.08
C ARG A 295 25.53 -14.04 -7.77
N LEU A 296 24.84 -14.31 -6.67
CA LEU A 296 25.28 -13.92 -5.33
C LEU A 296 26.31 -14.91 -4.77
N CYS A 297 27.52 -14.44 -4.45
CA CYS A 297 28.56 -15.28 -3.84
C CYS A 297 29.65 -14.47 -3.11
N ASN A 298 30.62 -15.19 -2.53
CA ASN A 298 31.78 -14.60 -1.86
C ASN A 298 33.01 -14.68 -2.76
N GLY A 299 33.63 -13.53 -3.05
CA GLY A 299 34.90 -13.45 -3.77
C GLY A 299 34.82 -12.66 -5.09
N PRO A 300 35.89 -12.67 -5.90
CA PRO A 300 35.92 -12.04 -7.21
C PRO A 300 34.93 -12.69 -8.18
N GLY A 301 34.32 -11.88 -9.05
CA GLY A 301 33.30 -12.36 -9.99
C GLY A 301 31.99 -12.74 -9.31
N CYS A 302 31.69 -12.11 -8.18
CA CYS A 302 30.47 -12.31 -7.41
C CYS A 302 29.79 -10.99 -7.12
N LEU A 303 28.48 -11.06 -6.91
CA LEU A 303 27.68 -9.94 -6.45
C LEU A 303 27.27 -10.18 -5.00
N ARG A 304 27.07 -9.10 -4.26
CA ARG A 304 26.49 -9.13 -2.92
C ARG A 304 25.37 -8.10 -2.84
N VAL A 305 24.35 -8.44 -2.07
CA VAL A 305 23.31 -7.48 -1.69
C VAL A 305 23.77 -6.75 -0.44
N ALA A 306 23.65 -5.42 -0.43
CA ALA A 306 23.96 -4.60 0.73
C ALA A 306 23.05 -4.97 1.92
N ALA A 307 23.59 -4.96 3.13
CA ALA A 307 22.83 -5.34 4.32
C ALA A 307 21.60 -4.42 4.52
N GLY A 308 20.41 -5.02 4.64
CA GLY A 308 19.15 -4.29 4.81
C GLY A 308 18.48 -3.85 3.50
N GLU A 309 19.08 -4.16 2.35
CA GLU A 309 18.45 -4.03 1.03
C GLU A 309 18.03 -5.43 0.56
N ASN A 310 16.96 -5.50 -0.23
CA ASN A 310 16.47 -6.76 -0.78
C ASN A 310 15.98 -6.56 -2.22
N PRO A 311 16.92 -6.29 -3.15
CA PRO A 311 16.56 -6.19 -4.53
C PRO A 311 16.08 -7.54 -5.01
N LEU A 312 15.02 -7.54 -5.81
CA LEU A 312 14.76 -8.70 -6.64
C LEU A 312 15.99 -8.92 -7.52
N PRO A 313 16.59 -10.12 -7.47
CA PRO A 313 17.96 -10.29 -7.94
C PRO A 313 17.95 -10.55 -9.44
N TRP A 314 17.48 -9.61 -10.25
CA TRP A 314 17.44 -9.76 -11.71
C TRP A 314 18.16 -8.61 -12.40
N LEU A 315 18.74 -8.90 -13.56
CA LEU A 315 19.38 -7.93 -14.44
C LEU A 315 19.36 -8.46 -15.87
N GLY A 316 19.43 -7.58 -16.86
CA GLY A 316 19.62 -7.98 -18.25
C GLY A 316 20.89 -8.80 -18.42
N ALA A 317 20.84 -9.86 -19.24
CA ALA A 317 21.96 -10.81 -19.36
C ALA A 317 23.31 -10.16 -19.71
N ALA A 318 23.31 -9.17 -20.62
CA ALA A 318 24.53 -8.46 -21.02
C ALA A 318 25.10 -7.61 -19.87
N ALA A 319 24.25 -6.83 -19.20
CA ALA A 319 24.64 -6.04 -18.03
C ALA A 319 25.13 -6.94 -16.88
N HIS A 320 24.49 -8.09 -16.66
CA HIS A 320 24.93 -9.07 -15.66
C HIS A 320 26.31 -9.63 -15.96
N ALA A 321 26.57 -10.03 -17.21
CA ALA A 321 27.87 -10.52 -17.61
C ALA A 321 28.97 -9.46 -17.43
N ALA A 322 28.72 -8.23 -17.87
CA ALA A 322 29.62 -7.10 -17.72
C ALA A 322 29.92 -6.78 -16.25
N LEU A 323 28.91 -6.84 -15.39
CA LEU A 323 29.06 -6.60 -13.96
C LEU A 323 29.91 -7.68 -13.27
N LEU A 324 29.77 -8.94 -13.68
CA LEU A 324 30.64 -10.03 -13.20
C LEU A 324 32.09 -9.85 -13.66
N ASP A 325 32.32 -9.33 -14.86
CA ASP A 325 33.66 -8.98 -15.34
C ASP A 325 34.28 -7.83 -14.54
N ALA A 326 33.51 -6.76 -14.27
CA ALA A 326 33.96 -5.68 -13.39
C ALA A 326 34.35 -6.20 -11.99
N SER A 327 33.55 -7.10 -11.41
CA SER A 327 33.89 -7.73 -10.11
C SER A 327 35.15 -8.59 -10.17
N ARG A 328 35.44 -9.25 -11.31
CA ARG A 328 36.70 -9.99 -11.49
C ARG A 328 37.90 -9.06 -11.55
N GLN A 329 37.77 -7.94 -12.26
CA GLN A 329 38.85 -6.97 -12.44
C GLN A 329 39.25 -6.30 -11.12
N THR A 330 38.27 -5.96 -10.28
CA THR A 330 38.53 -5.33 -8.97
C THR A 330 39.04 -6.32 -7.92
N GLY A 331 38.93 -7.63 -8.16
CA GLY A 331 39.29 -8.66 -7.19
C GLY A 331 38.36 -8.70 -5.97
N ALA A 332 37.19 -8.06 -6.04
CA ALA A 332 36.25 -7.95 -4.94
C ALA A 332 34.79 -8.09 -5.42
N PRO A 333 33.88 -8.58 -4.56
CA PRO A 333 32.47 -8.61 -4.88
C PRO A 333 31.89 -7.20 -4.96
N ILE A 334 31.02 -6.96 -5.93
CA ILE A 334 30.31 -5.68 -6.07
C ILE A 334 29.07 -5.71 -5.17
N SER A 335 28.92 -4.68 -4.33
CA SER A 335 27.80 -4.55 -3.38
C SER A 335 26.68 -3.70 -3.98
N LEU A 336 25.59 -4.37 -4.34
CA LEU A 336 24.40 -3.79 -4.93
C LEU A 336 23.41 -3.39 -3.85
N ARG A 337 22.84 -2.19 -3.99
CA ARG A 337 21.62 -1.79 -3.27
C ARG A 337 20.40 -2.22 -4.07
N TRP A 338 20.37 -1.85 -5.35
CA TRP A 338 19.27 -2.14 -6.27
C TRP A 338 19.77 -2.59 -7.64
N ALA A 339 18.93 -3.34 -8.35
CA ALA A 339 19.09 -3.74 -9.74
C ALA A 339 17.75 -3.53 -10.47
N PHE A 340 17.43 -4.37 -11.46
CA PHE A 340 16.21 -4.26 -12.25
C PHE A 340 14.95 -4.15 -11.38
N ARG A 341 14.13 -3.13 -11.65
CA ARG A 341 12.76 -3.02 -11.14
C ARG A 341 11.80 -3.37 -12.26
N ASP A 342 10.97 -4.39 -12.08
CA ASP A 342 9.90 -4.61 -13.04
C ASP A 342 8.81 -3.53 -12.92
N VAL A 343 7.87 -3.55 -13.86
CA VAL A 343 6.81 -2.53 -13.95
C VAL A 343 5.95 -2.44 -12.69
N ALA A 344 5.66 -3.56 -12.02
CA ALA A 344 4.84 -3.55 -10.81
C ALA A 344 5.62 -2.96 -9.63
N LEU A 345 6.91 -3.31 -9.50
CA LEU A 345 7.75 -2.79 -8.43
C LEU A 345 8.04 -1.30 -8.60
N GLN A 346 8.26 -0.85 -9.82
CA GLN A 346 8.41 0.58 -10.11
C GLN A 346 7.12 1.34 -9.78
N HIS A 347 5.96 0.84 -10.23
CA HIS A 347 4.67 1.46 -9.94
C HIS A 347 4.36 1.52 -8.43
N PHE A 348 4.75 0.49 -7.68
CA PHE A 348 4.67 0.48 -6.22
C PHE A 348 5.47 1.63 -5.60
N PHE A 349 6.72 1.83 -6.03
CA PHE A 349 7.56 2.92 -5.53
C PHE A 349 7.04 4.31 -5.92
N ASP A 350 6.63 4.48 -7.17
CA ASP A 350 6.08 5.75 -7.68
C ASP A 350 4.82 6.13 -6.90
N SER A 351 3.90 5.17 -6.73
CA SER A 351 2.66 5.37 -5.97
C SER A 351 2.93 5.65 -4.48
N THR A 352 3.93 5.00 -3.89
CA THR A 352 4.33 5.26 -2.50
C THR A 352 4.90 6.67 -2.32
N ALA A 353 5.68 7.14 -3.29
CA ALA A 353 6.28 8.48 -3.27
C ALA A 353 5.20 9.58 -3.36
N ASP A 354 4.22 9.40 -4.25
CA ASP A 354 3.14 10.36 -4.48
C ASP A 354 2.19 10.50 -3.29
N ASN A 355 1.89 9.40 -2.58
CA ASN A 355 0.85 9.39 -1.55
C ASN A 355 1.24 10.07 -0.23
N ILE A 356 2.51 9.95 0.22
CA ILE A 356 2.88 10.30 1.61
C ILE A 356 4.10 11.26 1.68
N GLY A 357 4.59 11.78 0.55
CA GLY A 357 5.81 12.58 0.52
C GLY A 357 7.04 11.77 0.95
N CYS A 358 6.93 10.46 0.82
CA CYS A 358 8.02 9.52 1.00
C CYS A 358 9.06 9.83 -0.07
N ARG A 359 10.28 10.15 0.36
CA ARG A 359 11.39 10.18 -0.59
C ARG A 359 11.65 8.71 -0.93
N PRO A 360 11.41 8.26 -2.17
CA PRO A 360 11.81 6.90 -2.55
C PRO A 360 13.29 6.74 -2.23
N PRO A 361 13.75 5.52 -1.88
CA PRO A 361 15.17 5.29 -1.65
C PRO A 361 15.93 5.90 -2.83
N ALA A 362 16.78 6.88 -2.49
CA ALA A 362 17.30 7.93 -3.37
C ALA A 362 17.51 7.50 -4.83
N GLY A 363 16.59 7.93 -5.70
CA GLY A 363 16.86 8.04 -7.12
C GLY A 363 15.61 7.89 -7.97
N GLY A 364 15.16 8.98 -8.60
CA GLY A 364 14.11 8.98 -9.61
C GLY A 364 14.56 8.40 -10.96
N SER A 365 15.72 7.75 -10.99
CA SER A 365 16.25 7.07 -12.16
C SER A 365 15.45 5.80 -12.44
N ASP A 366 15.07 5.64 -13.69
CA ASP A 366 14.32 4.50 -14.19
C ASP A 366 15.17 3.22 -14.19
N LEU A 367 15.06 2.39 -13.14
CA LEU A 367 15.72 1.07 -13.06
C LEU A 367 14.97 -0.02 -13.85
N THR A 368 13.97 0.36 -14.66
CA THR A 368 13.11 -0.60 -15.37
C THR A 368 13.64 -1.00 -16.75
N THR A 369 14.74 -0.40 -17.21
CA THR A 369 15.40 -0.71 -18.48
C THR A 369 16.10 -2.07 -18.48
N GLY A 370 16.47 -2.61 -17.31
CA GLY A 370 17.18 -3.90 -17.21
C GLY A 370 18.70 -3.82 -17.26
N ASP A 371 19.26 -2.64 -17.52
CA ASP A 371 20.69 -2.36 -17.63
C ASP A 371 21.24 -1.50 -16.50
N ALA A 372 20.37 -0.93 -15.66
CA ALA A 372 20.74 -0.04 -14.57
C ALA A 372 20.92 -0.76 -13.22
N ILE A 373 21.93 -0.32 -12.47
CA ILE A 373 22.28 -0.83 -11.14
C ILE A 373 22.53 0.33 -10.17
N TRP A 374 22.24 0.09 -8.90
CA TRP A 374 22.54 1.03 -7.82
C TRP A 374 23.53 0.41 -6.84
N LEU A 375 24.68 1.07 -6.67
CA LEU A 375 25.82 0.57 -5.91
C LEU A 375 25.92 1.17 -4.50
N SER A 376 26.57 0.44 -3.60
CA SER A 376 26.87 0.95 -2.25
C SER A 376 28.13 1.81 -2.17
N ASP A 377 29.09 1.58 -3.07
CA ASP A 377 30.39 2.26 -3.13
C ASP A 377 30.82 2.44 -4.60
N PRO A 378 30.20 3.39 -5.32
CA PRO A 378 30.43 3.60 -6.74
C PRO A 378 31.85 4.12 -7.05
N ASP A 379 32.42 4.97 -6.19
CA ASP A 379 33.71 5.62 -6.41
C ASP A 379 34.86 4.61 -6.51
N ALA A 380 34.84 3.59 -5.65
CA ALA A 380 35.85 2.53 -5.67
C ALA A 380 35.76 1.62 -6.91
N LEU A 381 34.63 1.65 -7.62
CA LEU A 381 34.32 0.76 -8.75
C LEU A 381 34.29 1.49 -10.10
N ALA A 382 34.36 2.82 -10.12
CA ALA A 382 34.11 3.64 -11.30
C ALA A 382 34.95 3.21 -12.52
N ASP A 383 36.26 3.07 -12.36
CA ASP A 383 37.16 2.69 -13.47
C ASP A 383 36.80 1.32 -14.06
N ALA A 384 36.52 0.33 -13.21
CA ALA A 384 36.16 -1.02 -13.64
C ALA A 384 34.77 -1.07 -14.29
N LEU A 385 33.83 -0.25 -13.82
CA LEU A 385 32.50 -0.12 -14.42
C LEU A 385 32.56 0.54 -15.80
N ILE A 386 33.33 1.62 -15.93
CA ILE A 386 33.56 2.29 -17.22
C ILE A 386 34.22 1.32 -18.21
N GLU A 387 35.25 0.58 -17.78
CA GLU A 387 35.91 -0.42 -18.63
C GLU A 387 34.96 -1.57 -19.02
N ALA A 388 34.05 -1.95 -18.11
CA ALA A 388 33.01 -2.93 -18.38
C ALA A 388 31.85 -2.37 -19.22
N GLY A 389 31.83 -1.09 -19.59
CA GLY A 389 30.81 -0.48 -20.45
C GLY A 389 29.60 0.12 -19.71
N PHE A 390 29.72 0.40 -18.41
CA PHE A 390 28.73 1.17 -17.67
C PHE A 390 29.06 2.66 -17.71
N SER A 391 28.02 3.49 -17.79
CA SER A 391 28.08 4.94 -17.64
C SER A 391 27.34 5.38 -16.37
N ASN A 392 27.73 6.54 -15.85
CA ASN A 392 26.99 7.25 -14.82
C ASN A 392 26.69 8.64 -15.37
N ASP A 393 25.54 8.76 -16.04
CA ASP A 393 25.08 10.02 -16.64
C ASP A 393 24.23 10.87 -15.68
N ASP A 394 23.89 10.35 -14.50
CA ASP A 394 23.03 11.03 -13.54
C ASP A 394 23.84 11.75 -12.46
N THR A 395 24.21 13.00 -12.75
CA THR A 395 25.01 13.86 -11.85
C THR A 395 24.32 14.17 -10.51
N GLU A 396 23.04 13.85 -10.34
CA GLU A 396 22.33 14.03 -9.06
C GLU A 396 22.41 12.79 -8.16
N LEU A 397 22.79 11.63 -8.71
CA LEU A 397 22.76 10.33 -8.06
C LEU A 397 24.04 9.54 -8.39
N ASP A 398 25.16 9.93 -7.79
CA ASP A 398 26.52 9.37 -8.00
C ASP A 398 26.65 7.83 -7.88
N ALA A 399 25.59 7.12 -7.50
CA ALA A 399 25.57 5.69 -7.26
C ALA A 399 24.82 4.85 -8.30
N ILE A 400 24.20 5.46 -9.32
CA ILE A 400 23.40 4.74 -10.32
C ILE A 400 24.17 4.68 -11.64
N TRP A 401 24.31 3.46 -12.16
CA TRP A 401 25.10 3.16 -13.34
C TRP A 401 24.26 2.38 -14.34
N ALA A 402 24.30 2.76 -15.61
CA ALA A 402 23.60 2.08 -16.70
C ALA A 402 24.61 1.41 -17.63
N TYR A 403 24.36 0.16 -18.01
CA TYR A 403 25.19 -0.53 -19.01
C TYR A 403 24.84 -0.03 -20.42
N GLU A 404 25.82 0.49 -21.16
CA GLU A 404 25.66 1.03 -22.53
C GLU A 404 26.35 0.17 -23.59
N GLY A 405 26.81 -1.02 -23.22
CA GLY A 405 27.52 -1.92 -24.14
C GLY A 405 26.63 -2.56 -25.20
N LEU A 406 27.25 -3.42 -26.02
CA LEU A 406 26.51 -4.17 -27.04
C LEU A 406 25.54 -5.17 -26.38
N GLY A 407 24.33 -5.28 -26.94
CA GLY A 407 23.30 -6.21 -26.44
C GLY A 407 22.41 -5.64 -25.34
N VAL A 408 22.43 -4.31 -25.14
CA VAL A 408 21.43 -3.61 -24.33
C VAL A 408 20.13 -3.55 -25.12
N ASP A 409 19.15 -4.34 -24.70
CA ASP A 409 17.75 -4.16 -25.07
C ASP A 409 17.05 -3.43 -23.93
N ASP A 410 16.27 -2.39 -24.26
CA ASP A 410 15.35 -1.80 -23.29
C ASP A 410 14.29 -2.84 -22.92
N LEU A 411 14.38 -3.40 -21.71
CA LEU A 411 13.50 -4.47 -21.25
C LEU A 411 12.14 -3.96 -20.76
N ARG A 412 11.91 -2.63 -20.73
CA ARG A 412 10.62 -2.06 -20.27
C ARG A 412 9.44 -2.57 -21.06
N PRO A 413 9.42 -2.51 -22.41
CA PRO A 413 8.28 -2.97 -23.17
C PRO A 413 8.02 -4.47 -22.99
N LEU A 414 9.08 -5.26 -22.79
CA LEU A 414 8.98 -6.69 -22.51
C LEU A 414 8.36 -6.96 -21.14
N ALA A 415 8.82 -6.28 -20.08
CA ALA A 415 8.27 -6.43 -18.73
C ALA A 415 6.81 -5.96 -18.65
N ILE A 416 6.47 -4.87 -19.35
CA ILE A 416 5.08 -4.40 -19.46
C ILE A 416 4.21 -5.44 -20.17
N LEU A 417 4.68 -5.98 -21.31
CA LEU A 417 3.95 -7.01 -22.06
C LEU A 417 3.77 -8.29 -21.24
N ALA A 418 4.80 -8.69 -20.49
CA ALA A 418 4.76 -9.84 -19.59
C ALA A 418 3.67 -9.67 -18.52
N PHE A 419 3.60 -8.50 -17.88
CA PHE A 419 2.53 -8.18 -16.94
C PHE A 419 1.15 -8.17 -17.61
N GLN A 420 1.00 -7.54 -18.77
CA GLN A 420 -0.28 -7.47 -19.50
C GLN A 420 -0.84 -8.87 -19.81
N ARG A 421 0.01 -9.80 -20.27
CA ARG A 421 -0.37 -11.20 -20.50
C ARG A 421 -0.71 -11.94 -19.22
N LEU A 422 0.05 -11.71 -18.16
CA LEU A 422 -0.20 -12.31 -16.85
C LEU A 422 -1.55 -11.85 -16.28
N TRP A 423 -1.86 -10.56 -16.40
CA TRP A 423 -3.16 -9.99 -16.07
C TRP A 423 -4.28 -10.65 -16.88
N ASN A 424 -4.22 -10.60 -18.22
CA ASN A 424 -5.26 -11.15 -19.10
C ASN A 424 -5.49 -12.66 -18.88
N THR A 425 -4.43 -13.39 -18.54
CA THR A 425 -4.53 -14.82 -18.19
C THR A 425 -5.32 -15.05 -16.91
N ASN A 426 -5.31 -14.12 -15.96
CA ASN A 426 -5.98 -14.26 -14.66
C ASN A 426 -7.27 -13.42 -14.54
N ARG A 427 -7.51 -12.48 -15.46
CA ARG A 427 -8.63 -11.52 -15.46
C ARG A 427 -9.29 -11.46 -16.83
N ALA A 428 -9.87 -12.59 -17.25
CA ALA A 428 -10.51 -12.72 -18.58
C ALA A 428 -11.77 -11.83 -18.74
N ASP A 429 -12.33 -11.37 -17.64
CA ASP A 429 -13.47 -10.47 -17.53
C ASP A 429 -13.09 -8.98 -17.67
N ASP A 430 -11.81 -8.64 -17.48
CA ASP A 430 -11.28 -7.26 -17.56
C ASP A 430 -9.96 -7.24 -18.34
N PRO A 431 -9.96 -7.56 -19.65
CA PRO A 431 -8.74 -7.60 -20.44
C PRO A 431 -8.18 -6.19 -20.71
N ILE A 432 -6.86 -6.08 -20.73
CA ILE A 432 -6.11 -4.88 -21.14
C ILE A 432 -5.32 -5.16 -22.43
N ASP A 433 -4.96 -4.09 -23.15
CA ASP A 433 -4.14 -4.20 -24.36
C ASP A 433 -2.77 -4.85 -24.05
N GLU A 434 -2.30 -5.75 -24.92
CA GLU A 434 -0.99 -6.40 -24.84
C GLU A 434 0.02 -5.74 -25.79
N ASP A 435 0.26 -4.45 -25.58
CA ASP A 435 1.05 -3.60 -26.49
C ASP A 435 2.46 -3.27 -25.98
N GLY A 436 2.82 -3.74 -24.78
CA GLY A 436 4.10 -3.43 -24.14
C GLY A 436 4.22 -1.97 -23.71
N ARG A 437 3.11 -1.23 -23.56
CA ARG A 437 3.12 0.19 -23.15
C ARG A 437 2.34 0.40 -21.86
N ILE A 438 2.86 1.28 -21.01
CA ILE A 438 2.22 1.63 -19.74
C ILE A 438 1.13 2.69 -19.95
N GLY A 439 -0.07 2.25 -20.31
CA GLY A 439 -1.28 3.09 -20.39
C GLY A 439 -2.00 3.23 -19.04
N PRO A 440 -3.05 4.08 -18.96
CA PRO A 440 -3.91 4.16 -17.77
C PRO A 440 -4.54 2.81 -17.38
N GLN A 441 -4.94 1.98 -18.36
CA GLN A 441 -5.47 0.64 -18.11
C GLN A 441 -4.42 -0.29 -17.48
N THR A 442 -3.20 -0.32 -18.03
CA THR A 442 -2.09 -1.10 -17.46
C THR A 442 -1.77 -0.67 -16.03
N ARG A 443 -1.72 0.64 -15.76
CA ARG A 443 -1.51 1.15 -14.39
C ARG A 443 -2.62 0.72 -13.43
N GLY A 444 -3.87 0.87 -13.83
CA GLY A 444 -5.01 0.40 -13.03
C GLY A 444 -4.95 -1.11 -12.78
N ALA A 445 -4.55 -1.90 -13.77
CA ALA A 445 -4.34 -3.33 -13.60
C ALA A 445 -3.18 -3.64 -12.64
N ILE A 446 -2.05 -2.92 -12.70
CA ILE A 446 -0.96 -3.07 -11.74
C ILE A 446 -1.45 -2.75 -10.32
N ASP A 447 -2.16 -1.63 -10.15
CA ASP A 447 -2.75 -1.23 -8.86
C ASP A 447 -3.65 -2.32 -8.26
N ARG A 448 -4.37 -3.07 -9.10
CA ARG A 448 -5.24 -4.17 -8.72
C ARG A 448 -4.53 -5.52 -8.58
N ALA A 449 -3.31 -5.66 -9.10
CA ALA A 449 -2.62 -6.93 -9.12
C ALA A 449 -2.31 -7.39 -7.68
N PRO A 450 -2.52 -8.68 -7.36
CA PRO A 450 -2.19 -9.21 -6.04
C PRO A 450 -0.69 -9.16 -5.83
N VAL A 451 -0.22 -8.58 -4.72
CA VAL A 451 1.22 -8.44 -4.43
C VAL A 451 1.95 -9.78 -4.33
N ALA A 452 1.24 -10.83 -3.93
CA ALA A 452 1.76 -12.20 -3.85
C ALA A 452 1.90 -12.86 -5.23
N GLY A 453 1.41 -12.22 -6.29
CA GLY A 453 1.29 -12.79 -7.63
C GLY A 453 -0.05 -13.47 -7.87
N PHE A 454 -0.29 -13.78 -9.13
CA PHE A 454 -1.49 -14.43 -9.62
C PHE A 454 -1.46 -15.96 -9.43
N ALA A 455 -2.62 -16.59 -9.55
CA ALA A 455 -2.73 -18.04 -9.42
C ALA A 455 -2.16 -18.81 -10.63
N ARG A 456 -2.19 -18.21 -11.84
CA ARG A 456 -1.68 -18.81 -13.08
C ARG A 456 -0.55 -17.98 -13.65
N GLY A 457 0.57 -18.62 -13.99
CA GLY A 457 1.60 -18.03 -14.85
C GLY A 457 1.18 -18.05 -16.33
N ILE A 458 1.98 -17.41 -17.20
CA ILE A 458 1.78 -17.45 -18.67
C ILE A 458 2.71 -18.45 -19.37
N CYS A 459 3.71 -18.95 -18.65
CA CYS A 459 4.64 -19.94 -19.16
C CYS A 459 3.89 -21.26 -19.32
N PRO A 460 4.02 -21.97 -20.45
CA PRO A 460 3.61 -23.37 -20.48
C PRO A 460 4.37 -24.09 -19.37
N GLU A 461 3.66 -24.77 -18.47
CA GLU A 461 4.33 -25.65 -17.53
C GLU A 461 5.26 -26.57 -18.34
N PRO A 462 6.54 -26.72 -17.94
CA PRO A 462 7.39 -27.71 -18.56
C PRO A 462 6.57 -29.01 -18.58
N PRO A 463 6.48 -29.72 -19.72
CA PRO A 463 5.73 -30.96 -19.75
C PRO A 463 6.21 -31.75 -18.55
N GLU A 464 5.29 -32.13 -17.63
CA GLU A 464 5.64 -32.98 -16.50
C GLU A 464 6.49 -34.07 -17.12
N MET A 465 7.80 -34.06 -16.83
CA MET A 465 8.66 -35.13 -17.25
C MET A 465 8.13 -36.26 -16.41
N GLY A 466 7.14 -36.98 -16.96
CA GLY A 466 6.46 -38.06 -16.31
C GLY A 466 7.59 -38.90 -15.81
N VAL A 467 7.81 -38.87 -14.49
CA VAL A 467 8.75 -39.74 -13.84
C VAL A 467 8.26 -41.09 -14.33
N PRO A 468 8.97 -41.76 -15.27
CA PRO A 468 8.46 -42.99 -15.83
C PRO A 468 8.17 -43.83 -14.62
N ASP A 469 6.91 -44.25 -14.48
CA ASP A 469 6.42 -45.06 -13.37
C ASP A 469 7.45 -46.15 -13.17
N ALA A 470 8.38 -45.87 -12.25
CA ALA A 470 9.52 -46.69 -12.02
C ALA A 470 8.87 -47.75 -11.20
N GLY A 471 8.31 -48.76 -11.89
CA GLY A 471 7.54 -49.85 -11.34
C GLY A 471 8.35 -50.49 -10.24
N LEU A 472 8.28 -49.86 -9.07
CA LEU A 472 8.74 -50.37 -7.81
C LEU A 472 7.78 -51.52 -7.63
N PRO A 473 8.26 -52.77 -7.78
CA PRO A 473 7.40 -53.91 -7.57
C PRO A 473 6.76 -53.71 -6.20
N ASP A 474 5.45 -53.93 -6.14
CA ASP A 474 4.65 -53.83 -4.92
C ASP A 474 5.48 -54.33 -3.75
N ALA A 475 5.76 -53.42 -2.80
CA ALA A 475 6.48 -53.78 -1.59
C ALA A 475 5.58 -54.75 -0.83
N GLU A 476 5.84 -56.04 -1.03
CA GLU A 476 5.32 -57.11 -0.19
C GLU A 476 5.51 -56.72 1.28
N PRO A 477 4.50 -56.93 2.14
CA PRO A 477 4.55 -56.53 3.52
C PRO A 477 5.69 -57.29 4.21
N PHE A 478 6.74 -56.56 4.60
CA PHE A 478 7.80 -57.10 5.43
C PHE A 478 7.24 -57.39 6.83
N ASP A 479 7.01 -58.66 7.12
CA ASP A 479 6.79 -59.16 8.47
C ASP A 479 8.00 -58.79 9.34
N ALA A 480 7.78 -57.84 10.24
CA ALA A 480 8.74 -57.43 11.25
C ALA A 480 8.90 -58.51 12.33
N ALA A 481 9.77 -59.50 12.07
CA ALA A 481 10.38 -60.30 13.12
C ALA A 481 11.72 -59.66 13.50
N VAL A 482 11.73 -58.95 14.63
CA VAL A 482 12.93 -58.44 15.28
C VAL A 482 13.64 -59.59 16.01
N PRO A 483 14.93 -59.85 15.77
CA PRO A 483 15.77 -60.48 16.77
C PRO A 483 16.56 -59.40 17.52
N GLU A 484 16.27 -59.29 18.81
CA GLU A 484 17.19 -58.73 19.78
C GLU A 484 18.46 -59.61 19.84
N ASP A 485 19.61 -58.95 20.01
CA ASP A 485 20.74 -59.35 20.87
C ASP A 485 22.14 -59.35 20.23
N ALA A 486 23.09 -58.88 21.06
CA ALA A 486 24.53 -59.10 21.07
C ALA A 486 25.48 -58.19 20.25
N GLY A 487 25.70 -56.98 20.78
CA GLY A 487 26.99 -56.67 21.45
C GLY A 487 28.18 -56.09 20.65
N PRO A 488 29.22 -55.57 21.36
CA PRO A 488 30.02 -54.42 20.90
C PRO A 488 31.51 -54.72 20.60
N ARG A 489 32.11 -54.00 19.63
CA ARG A 489 33.57 -53.83 19.44
C ARG A 489 33.84 -52.45 18.79
N ARG A 490 34.43 -51.48 19.49
CA ARG A 490 35.88 -51.21 19.75
C ARG A 490 36.66 -50.64 18.55
N ASP A 491 37.04 -49.37 18.75
CA ASP A 491 38.37 -48.74 18.63
C ASP A 491 39.11 -48.55 17.29
N ALA A 492 39.56 -47.30 17.13
CA ALA A 492 40.77 -46.80 16.43
C ALA A 492 40.80 -46.89 14.88
N GLY A 493 41.22 -45.88 14.12
CA GLY A 493 42.00 -44.67 14.42
C GLY A 493 42.08 -43.74 13.19
N PRO A 494 43.04 -42.78 13.17
CA PRO A 494 42.98 -41.56 12.37
C PRO A 494 43.56 -41.72 10.95
N VAL A 495 43.10 -40.87 10.04
CA VAL A 495 43.69 -40.74 8.69
C VAL A 495 44.51 -39.46 8.68
N ASP A 496 45.84 -39.63 8.67
CA ASP A 496 46.83 -38.56 8.55
C ASP A 496 47.10 -38.20 7.08
N ASP A 497 47.50 -36.94 6.93
CA ASP A 497 48.20 -36.26 5.84
C ASP A 497 49.08 -37.10 4.92
N ALA A 498 49.01 -36.79 3.62
CA ALA A 498 50.15 -36.88 2.72
C ALA A 498 50.01 -35.92 1.53
N THR A 499 50.73 -34.80 1.59
CA THR A 499 51.24 -34.07 0.42
C THR A 499 52.55 -34.69 -0.06
N PRO A 500 52.82 -34.64 -1.37
CA PRO A 500 54.10 -34.12 -1.88
C PRO A 500 53.86 -33.16 -3.07
N GLY A 501 54.48 -31.98 -3.19
CA GLY A 501 55.91 -31.74 -3.49
C GLY A 501 56.29 -32.41 -4.83
N GLU A 502 56.86 -31.80 -5.86
CA GLU A 502 57.41 -30.49 -6.16
C GLU A 502 57.78 -30.54 -7.68
N ASP A 503 57.93 -29.37 -8.30
CA ASP A 503 58.96 -29.08 -9.30
C ASP A 503 58.93 -29.76 -10.70
N ARG A 504 58.44 -29.02 -11.72
CA ARG A 504 59.06 -28.88 -13.06
C ARG A 504 58.75 -27.51 -13.67
N GLY A 505 59.81 -26.80 -14.07
CA GLY A 505 59.82 -25.43 -14.59
C GLY A 505 59.19 -25.17 -15.98
N PRO A 506 59.33 -23.92 -16.48
CA PRO A 506 58.43 -23.32 -17.47
C PRO A 506 58.93 -23.47 -18.91
N PRO A 507 58.03 -23.45 -19.92
CA PRO A 507 58.42 -23.12 -21.27
C PRO A 507 57.88 -21.75 -21.74
N MET A 508 58.83 -20.91 -22.15
CA MET A 508 58.85 -20.03 -23.33
C MET A 508 57.58 -19.25 -23.75
N ARG A 509 57.76 -17.92 -23.73
CA ARG A 509 57.10 -16.94 -24.61
C ARG A 509 57.36 -17.22 -26.09
N PRO A 510 56.42 -16.85 -26.97
CA PRO A 510 56.75 -16.33 -28.29
C PRO A 510 56.38 -14.85 -28.40
N ASP A 511 57.39 -14.03 -28.70
CA ASP A 511 57.24 -12.71 -29.28
C ASP A 511 56.62 -12.82 -30.68
N GLY A 512 55.70 -11.92 -31.02
CA GLY A 512 55.05 -11.91 -32.33
C GLY A 512 54.27 -10.63 -32.59
N ALA A 513 54.99 -9.53 -32.78
CA ALA A 513 54.46 -8.28 -33.28
C ALA A 513 54.23 -8.35 -34.81
N THR A 514 53.05 -7.94 -35.28
CA THR A 514 52.77 -7.56 -36.67
C THR A 514 51.68 -6.46 -36.73
N PRO A 515 51.61 -5.67 -37.83
CA PRO A 515 51.45 -4.23 -37.74
C PRO A 515 50.07 -3.68 -38.15
N ARG A 516 49.83 -2.42 -37.74
CA ARG A 516 48.81 -1.49 -38.25
C ARG A 516 48.77 -1.42 -39.78
N PRO A 517 47.59 -1.21 -40.37
CA PRO A 517 47.46 -0.46 -41.61
C PRO A 517 46.79 0.90 -41.36
N ASP A 518 47.53 1.97 -41.65
CA ASP A 518 46.97 3.26 -42.03
C ASP A 518 46.38 3.12 -43.44
N SER A 519 45.14 3.54 -43.65
CA SER A 519 44.63 3.89 -44.98
C SER A 519 43.46 4.84 -44.84
N ALA A 520 43.76 6.10 -45.08
CA ALA A 520 42.83 7.18 -45.34
C ALA A 520 41.96 6.85 -46.56
N LEU A 521 40.65 7.07 -46.44
CA LEU A 521 39.78 7.34 -47.58
C LEU A 521 38.81 8.45 -47.19
N THR A 522 39.10 9.60 -47.76
CA THR A 522 38.25 10.79 -47.89
C THR A 522 36.90 10.42 -48.50
N HIS A 523 35.79 10.90 -47.94
CA HIS A 523 34.60 11.32 -48.69
C HIS A 523 34.00 12.56 -48.03
N ASP A 524 33.98 13.62 -48.82
CA ASP A 524 33.37 14.92 -48.60
C ASP A 524 31.94 14.87 -49.16
N ALA A 525 30.93 15.22 -48.37
CA ALA A 525 29.62 15.69 -48.82
C ALA A 525 28.85 16.28 -47.64
N GLY A 526 28.73 17.61 -47.62
CA GLY A 526 28.03 18.35 -46.58
C GLY A 526 26.51 18.45 -46.75
N ALA A 527 25.86 18.78 -45.64
CA ALA A 527 24.61 19.54 -45.49
C ALA A 527 24.50 19.86 -43.97
N ARG A 528 24.67 21.09 -43.46
CA ARG A 528 23.65 22.16 -43.31
C ARG A 528 22.23 21.55 -43.20
N ASP A 529 21.51 21.58 -42.10
CA ASP A 529 21.04 22.78 -41.38
C ASP A 529 20.33 22.38 -40.07
N ALA A 530 20.18 23.38 -39.19
CA ALA A 530 19.15 23.52 -38.14
C ALA A 530 19.21 22.65 -36.87
N SER A 531 19.93 23.16 -35.86
CA SER A 531 19.58 22.98 -34.44
C SER A 531 18.32 23.79 -34.08
N PRO A 532 17.39 23.27 -33.26
CA PRO A 532 16.52 24.12 -32.47
C PRO A 532 16.95 24.12 -31.00
N GLN A 533 17.20 25.33 -30.53
CA GLN A 533 17.12 25.78 -29.14
C GLN A 533 16.02 25.06 -28.34
N ARG A 534 16.40 24.46 -27.21
CA ARG A 534 15.47 24.13 -26.12
C ARG A 534 15.32 25.36 -25.23
N ASP A 535 14.20 26.06 -25.38
CA ASP A 535 13.72 27.03 -24.41
C ASP A 535 12.75 26.36 -23.44
N GLY A 536 13.03 26.51 -22.14
CA GLY A 536 12.08 26.96 -21.12
C GLY A 536 10.83 26.13 -20.80
N GLY A 537 10.87 25.47 -19.63
CA GLY A 537 9.85 25.60 -18.58
C GLY A 537 8.40 25.22 -18.90
N GLY A 538 8.05 23.95 -18.70
CA GLY A 538 6.66 23.51 -18.56
C GLY A 538 6.42 23.00 -17.14
N GLY A 539 5.70 23.79 -16.32
CA GLY A 539 5.18 23.32 -15.04
C GLY A 539 4.11 22.25 -15.30
N GLY A 540 4.29 21.06 -14.71
CA GLY A 540 3.31 19.98 -14.74
C GLY A 540 2.03 20.41 -14.02
N GLY A 541 1.00 20.71 -14.80
CA GLY A 541 -0.36 20.87 -14.31
C GLY A 541 -0.96 19.50 -14.02
N LEU A 542 -1.57 19.38 -12.83
CA LEU A 542 -2.42 18.26 -12.45
C LEU A 542 -3.47 18.01 -13.53
N GLY A 543 -3.63 16.74 -13.93
CA GLY A 543 -4.72 16.31 -14.82
C GLY A 543 -6.10 16.57 -14.19
N PRO A 544 -7.15 16.69 -15.01
CA PRO A 544 -8.50 16.97 -14.50
C PRO A 544 -9.05 15.75 -13.75
N LEU A 545 -9.55 15.97 -12.54
CA LEU A 545 -10.38 15.03 -11.78
C LEU A 545 -11.71 14.75 -12.50
N PRO A 546 -12.36 13.61 -12.24
CA PRO A 546 -13.69 13.30 -12.78
C PRO A 546 -14.74 14.35 -12.35
N PRO A 547 -15.74 14.65 -13.20
CA PRO A 547 -16.76 15.64 -12.90
C PRO A 547 -17.68 15.17 -11.75
N GLY A 548 -17.60 15.82 -10.59
CA GLY A 548 -18.44 15.53 -9.42
C GLY A 548 -17.77 15.77 -8.06
N TYR A 549 -16.45 15.94 -8.03
CA TYR A 549 -15.69 16.10 -6.78
C TYR A 549 -15.73 17.53 -6.21
N PRO A 550 -16.11 17.75 -4.94
CA PRO A 550 -15.75 19.00 -4.24
C PRO A 550 -14.25 18.97 -3.94
N GLY A 551 -13.49 19.88 -4.55
CA GLY A 551 -12.05 19.99 -4.32
C GLY A 551 -11.72 20.37 -2.86
N PRO A 552 -10.53 19.99 -2.35
CA PRO A 552 -10.15 20.30 -0.97
C PRO A 552 -10.03 21.81 -0.75
N ALA A 553 -10.57 22.28 0.38
CA ALA A 553 -10.44 23.68 0.79
C ALA A 553 -8.96 24.00 1.16
N PRO A 554 -8.39 25.11 0.68
CA PRO A 554 -7.00 25.44 0.98
C PRO A 554 -6.86 26.05 2.38
N GLY A 555 -6.06 25.38 3.20
CA GLY A 555 -5.59 25.82 4.49
C GLY A 555 -6.32 25.12 5.63
N TRP A 556 -5.56 24.62 6.61
CA TRP A 556 -5.61 25.05 8.01
C TRP A 556 -4.58 24.24 8.82
N SER A 557 -3.91 24.94 9.72
CA SER A 557 -3.03 24.41 10.75
C SER A 557 -3.85 23.70 11.83
N SER A 558 -3.32 22.57 12.31
CA SER A 558 -3.72 21.78 13.47
C SER A 558 -4.58 22.50 14.52
N LEU A 559 -5.79 21.98 14.78
CA LEU A 559 -6.57 22.24 15.98
C LEU A 559 -6.66 20.95 16.79
N SER A 560 -6.16 21.02 18.03
CA SER A 560 -6.38 20.07 19.11
C SER A 560 -7.83 20.15 19.57
N GLU A 561 -8.53 19.02 19.62
CA GLU A 561 -9.84 18.88 20.25
C GLU A 561 -9.69 18.81 21.77
N ASP A 562 -10.11 19.87 22.47
CA ASP A 562 -10.43 19.82 23.90
C ASP A 562 -11.95 19.97 24.07
N ALA A 563 -12.53 18.99 24.77
CA ALA A 563 -13.80 18.91 25.47
C ALA A 563 -14.93 19.93 25.18
N GLY A 564 -16.11 19.38 24.82
CA GLY A 564 -17.38 20.10 24.80
C GLY A 564 -17.83 20.60 26.18
N GLY A 565 -18.35 21.83 26.19
CA GLY A 565 -19.10 22.40 27.31
C GLY A 565 -20.09 23.45 26.80
N CYS A 566 -21.38 23.23 27.06
CA CYS A 566 -22.42 24.26 26.89
C CYS A 566 -22.09 25.47 27.77
N GLN A 567 -22.08 26.70 27.20
CA GLN A 567 -22.58 27.89 27.90
C GLN A 567 -22.84 29.12 26.99
N THR A 568 -24.06 29.62 27.17
CA THR A 568 -24.67 30.94 26.91
C THR A 568 -23.81 32.15 26.47
N GLN A 569 -24.31 32.90 25.45
CA GLN A 569 -24.06 34.34 25.25
C GLN A 569 -24.72 35.18 26.38
N PRO A 570 -24.32 36.46 26.69
CA PRO A 570 -23.92 37.50 25.70
C PRO A 570 -22.86 38.58 26.12
N GLY A 571 -22.32 39.27 25.10
CA GLY A 571 -22.07 40.73 25.12
C GLY A 571 -20.73 41.29 25.61
N SER A 572 -19.83 41.67 24.68
CA SER A 572 -19.02 42.93 24.62
C SER A 572 -17.88 42.80 23.59
N PRO A 573 -17.50 43.85 22.84
CA PRO A 573 -16.43 43.76 21.83
C PRO A 573 -15.02 43.92 22.45
N PRO A 574 -13.98 43.20 21.97
CA PRO A 574 -12.61 43.36 22.45
C PRO A 574 -11.83 44.46 21.69
N PRO A 575 -10.84 45.12 22.33
CA PRO A 575 -9.98 46.11 21.69
C PRO A 575 -8.72 45.46 21.08
N TRP A 576 -8.38 45.79 19.83
CA TRP A 576 -7.08 45.45 19.22
C TRP A 576 -6.50 46.64 18.44
N PRO A 577 -5.31 47.15 18.79
CA PRO A 577 -4.46 47.84 17.84
C PRO A 577 -2.99 47.37 17.93
N LEU A 578 -2.72 46.07 17.75
CA LEU A 578 -1.33 45.57 17.69
C LEU A 578 -1.01 44.75 16.42
N PHE A 579 -2.00 44.29 15.66
CA PHE A 579 -1.76 43.55 14.42
C PHE A 579 -1.26 44.44 13.25
N GLY A 580 -1.61 45.73 13.25
CA GLY A 580 -1.20 46.65 12.18
C GLY A 580 0.30 46.99 12.15
N LEU A 581 0.98 46.92 13.31
CA LEU A 581 2.40 47.32 13.41
C LEU A 581 3.35 46.24 12.84
N VAL A 582 2.97 44.97 12.94
CA VAL A 582 3.80 43.83 12.49
C VAL A 582 3.82 43.75 10.95
N LEU A 583 2.70 44.01 10.28
CA LEU A 583 2.63 44.01 8.81
C LEU A 583 3.40 45.18 8.19
N LEU A 584 3.45 46.34 8.85
CA LEU A 584 4.25 47.50 8.43
C LEU A 584 5.76 47.25 8.55
N LEU A 585 6.21 46.51 9.56
CA LEU A 585 7.62 46.14 9.73
C LEU A 585 8.07 45.08 8.71
N ILE A 586 7.21 44.13 8.35
CA ILE A 586 7.47 43.11 7.32
C ILE A 586 7.54 43.75 5.91
N ALA A 587 6.66 44.72 5.61
CA ALA A 587 6.68 45.44 4.34
C ALA A 587 7.93 46.32 4.18
N ARG A 588 8.43 46.92 5.27
CA ARG A 588 9.66 47.74 5.26
C ARG A 588 10.92 46.90 5.06
N ARG A 589 10.98 45.68 5.61
CA ARG A 589 12.11 44.75 5.43
C ARG A 589 12.20 44.23 3.99
N ARG A 590 11.06 43.98 3.33
CA ARG A 590 11.02 43.53 1.92
C ARG A 590 11.45 44.60 0.90
N ARG A 591 11.29 45.89 1.21
CA ARG A 591 11.78 46.99 0.34
C ARG A 591 13.29 47.19 0.42
N LEU A 592 13.91 46.95 1.56
CA LEU A 592 15.37 47.10 1.72
C LEU A 592 16.14 45.96 1.01
N LEU A 593 15.60 44.74 0.99
CA LEU A 593 16.25 43.59 0.34
C LEU A 593 16.15 43.58 -1.20
N ARG A 594 15.32 44.44 -1.80
CA ARG A 594 15.25 44.59 -3.27
C ARG A 594 16.21 45.65 -3.83
N ALA A 595 16.83 46.47 -2.98
CA ALA A 595 17.75 47.51 -3.41
C ALA A 595 19.18 47.00 -3.70
N ASP A 596 19.54 45.79 -3.24
CA ASP A 596 20.90 45.25 -3.34
C ASP A 596 21.18 44.37 -4.58
N LYS A 597 20.19 44.11 -5.45
CA LYS A 597 20.36 43.20 -6.60
C LYS A 597 20.67 43.89 -7.94
N THR A 598 20.94 45.19 -7.96
CA THR A 598 21.34 45.90 -9.19
C THR A 598 22.75 46.49 -9.07
N ALA A 599 23.76 45.62 -9.01
CA ALA A 599 25.14 45.98 -9.31
C ALA A 599 25.79 44.84 -10.09
N SER A 600 25.96 45.04 -11.40
CA SER A 600 26.67 44.13 -12.32
C SER A 600 28.15 44.54 -12.35
N PRO A 601 29.13 43.61 -12.33
CA PRO A 601 30.51 43.97 -12.50
C PRO A 601 30.86 44.06 -14.00
N GLY A 602 31.35 45.24 -14.39
CA GLY A 602 31.88 45.51 -15.71
C GLY A 602 33.22 44.81 -15.97
N ARG A 603 33.45 44.53 -17.26
CA ARG A 603 34.71 44.05 -17.84
C ARG A 603 35.86 45.03 -17.58
N GLY A 604 37.01 44.46 -17.23
CA GLY A 604 38.34 45.05 -17.26
C GLY A 604 39.35 43.91 -17.38
#